data_AF-A0A2M9E043-F1
#
_entry.id   AF-A0A2M9E043-F1
#
_cell.length_a   1.000
_cell.length_b   1.000
_cell.length_c   1.000
_cell.angle_alpha   90.00
_cell.angle_beta   90.00
_cell.angle_gamma   90.00
#
_symmetry.space_group_name_H-M   'P 1'
#
loop_
_entity.id
_entity.type
_entity.pdbx_description
1 polymer ?
#
loop_
_entity_poly.entity_id
_entity_poly.type
_entity_poly.pdbx_seq_one_letter_code
_entity_poly.pdbx_strand_id
1 'polypeptide(L)'
;MKYGLISLLPVQVARLFRLVHSVEPVLLEESPRKSWVLLVRGRGFTRILRDEQVLSPYLHRPIDPSLPRPMRFPSKQGAEGHARSVGLMPAQTTWRVRES
;
A
#
# COMPACT_ATOMS: atom_id res chain seq x y z
N MET A 1 14.07 10.02 -5.01
CA MET A 1 12.89 10.74 -5.57
C MET A 1 11.83 10.86 -4.47
N LYS A 2 11.14 12.00 -4.36
CA LYS A 2 10.05 12.18 -3.38
C LYS A 2 8.71 11.73 -3.98
N TYR A 3 7.95 10.91 -3.24
CA TYR A 3 6.64 10.42 -3.68
C TYR A 3 5.52 11.04 -2.82
N GLY A 4 4.43 11.43 -3.46
CA GLY A 4 3.20 11.82 -2.76
C GLY A 4 2.44 10.61 -2.21
N LEU A 5 1.44 10.87 -1.38
CA LEU A 5 0.58 9.83 -0.80
C LEU A 5 -0.78 9.73 -1.51
N ILE A 6 -1.39 8.55 -1.49
CA ILE A 6 -2.73 8.30 -2.03
C ILE A 6 -3.49 7.28 -1.16
N SER A 7 -4.77 7.52 -0.88
CA SER A 7 -5.65 6.54 -0.20
C SER A 7 -6.05 5.40 -1.12
N LEU A 8 -6.56 4.31 -0.55
CA LEU A 8 -7.02 3.16 -1.31
C LEU A 8 -8.18 3.52 -2.23
N LEU A 9 -9.17 4.28 -1.75
CA LEU A 9 -10.35 4.62 -2.55
C LEU A 9 -10.02 5.33 -3.88
N PRO A 10 -9.23 6.43 -3.93
CA PRO A 10 -8.80 7.02 -5.20
C PRO A 10 -8.00 6.07 -6.09
N VAL A 11 -7.20 5.16 -5.51
CA VAL A 11 -6.49 4.13 -6.29
C VAL A 11 -7.49 3.19 -6.96
N GLN A 12 -8.53 2.73 -6.25
CA GLN A 12 -9.55 1.86 -6.83
C GLN A 12 -10.34 2.56 -7.94
N VAL A 13 -10.70 3.83 -7.74
CA VAL A 13 -11.35 4.64 -8.79
C VAL A 13 -10.43 4.77 -10.00
N ALA A 14 -9.15 5.12 -9.79
CA ALA A 14 -8.17 5.19 -10.87
C ALA A 14 -8.00 3.86 -11.62
N ARG A 15 -8.09 2.72 -10.91
CA ARG A 15 -8.07 1.39 -11.53
C ARG A 15 -9.28 1.11 -12.39
N LEU A 16 -10.48 1.51 -11.95
CA LEU A 16 -11.70 1.36 -12.74
C LEU A 16 -11.58 2.06 -14.10
N PHE A 17 -10.91 3.22 -14.14
CA PHE A 17 -10.61 3.97 -15.35
C PHE A 17 -9.31 3.54 -16.06
N ARG A 18 -8.71 2.40 -15.68
CA ARG A 18 -7.45 1.88 -16.24
C ARG A 18 -6.28 2.87 -16.19
N LEU A 19 -6.27 3.75 -15.20
CA LEU A 19 -5.22 4.74 -15.01
C LEU A 19 -4.04 4.19 -14.20
N VAL A 20 -4.20 3.07 -13.49
CA VAL A 20 -3.10 2.43 -12.76
C VAL A 20 -2.45 1.37 -13.64
N HIS A 21 -1.14 1.50 -13.86
CA HIS A 21 -0.34 0.60 -14.67
C HIS A 21 0.28 -0.52 -13.84
N SER A 22 0.84 -0.19 -12.67
CA SER A 22 1.42 -1.17 -11.76
C SER A 22 1.30 -0.75 -10.29
N VAL A 23 1.27 -1.77 -9.44
CA VAL A 23 1.37 -1.64 -7.98
C VAL A 23 2.47 -2.59 -7.53
N GLU A 24 3.52 -2.05 -6.92
CA GLU A 24 4.72 -2.81 -6.59
C GLU A 24 5.14 -2.56 -5.14
N PRO A 25 5.59 -3.61 -4.42
CA PRO A 25 6.21 -3.44 -3.11
C PRO A 25 7.64 -2.88 -3.26
N VAL A 26 7.93 -1.78 -2.59
CA VAL A 26 9.23 -1.10 -2.63
C VAL A 26 9.77 -0.91 -1.21
N LEU A 27 11.09 -0.99 -1.03
CA LEU A 27 11.74 -0.76 0.25
C LEU A 27 11.85 0.76 0.53
N LEU A 28 11.44 1.18 1.72
CA LEU A 28 11.55 2.56 2.17
C LEU A 28 12.95 2.81 2.75
N GLU A 29 13.79 3.54 2.02
CA GLU A 29 15.20 3.77 2.38
C GLU A 29 15.38 4.58 3.66
N GLU A 30 14.52 5.57 3.93
CA GLU A 30 14.64 6.49 5.08
C GLU A 30 14.01 5.94 6.38
N SER A 31 13.65 4.66 6.43
CA SER A 31 13.00 4.09 7.61
C SER A 31 14.02 3.51 8.60
N PRO A 32 13.94 3.83 9.91
CA PRO A 32 14.86 3.29 10.92
C PRO A 32 14.79 1.76 11.06
N ARG A 33 13.71 1.14 10.55
CA ARG A 33 13.61 -0.30 10.32
C ARG A 33 13.27 -0.52 8.85
N LYS A 34 13.91 -1.49 8.19
CA LYS A 34 13.57 -1.90 6.82
C LYS A 34 12.06 -2.14 6.73
N SER A 35 11.35 -1.24 6.04
CA SER A 35 9.91 -1.32 5.88
C SER A 35 9.56 -1.29 4.40
N TRP A 36 8.63 -2.12 4.00
CA TRP A 36 8.10 -2.17 2.64
C TRP A 36 6.87 -1.27 2.55
N VAL A 37 6.67 -0.64 1.40
CA VAL A 37 5.50 0.19 1.07
C VAL A 37 4.97 -0.21 -0.29
N LEU A 38 3.73 0.18 -0.61
CA LEU A 38 3.15 -0.05 -1.94
C LEU A 38 3.27 1.22 -2.79
N LEU A 39 4.03 1.14 -3.88
CA LEU A 39 4.14 2.19 -4.87
C LEU A 39 3.11 1.97 -5.97
N VAL A 40 2.21 2.94 -6.15
CA VAL A 40 1.20 2.96 -7.20
C VAL A 40 1.70 3.82 -8.35
N ARG A 41 1.87 3.21 -9.52
CA ARG A 41 2.24 3.89 -10.76
C ARG A 41 1.02 3.99 -11.66
N GLY A 42 0.61 5.20 -11.97
CA GLY A 42 -0.51 5.48 -12.85
C GLY A 42 -0.23 6.56 -13.88
N ARG A 43 -1.22 6.86 -14.70
CA ARG A 43 -1.14 7.85 -15.77
C ARG A 43 -1.11 9.25 -15.16
N GLY A 44 0.06 9.88 -15.20
CA GLY A 44 0.28 11.21 -14.65
C GLY A 44 0.46 11.24 -13.12
N PHE A 45 0.61 10.08 -12.46
CA PHE A 45 0.91 10.05 -11.03
C PHE A 45 1.74 8.84 -10.61
N THR A 46 2.64 9.07 -9.66
CA THR A 46 3.35 8.01 -8.94
C THR A 46 3.29 8.33 -7.46
N ARG A 47 2.58 7.50 -6.69
CA ARG A 47 2.26 7.79 -5.29
C ARG A 47 2.38 6.54 -4.42
N ILE A 48 2.70 6.72 -3.16
CA ILE A 48 2.74 5.63 -2.17
C ILE A 48 1.36 5.50 -1.52
N LEU A 49 0.89 4.26 -1.37
CA LEU A 49 -0.34 3.98 -0.65
C LEU A 49 -0.21 4.43 0.81
N ARG A 50 -1.16 5.23 1.28
CA ARG A 50 -1.21 5.67 2.67
C ARG A 50 -2.04 4.72 3.53
N ASP A 51 -1.77 4.75 4.82
CA ASP A 51 -2.62 4.11 5.82
C ASP A 51 -4.03 4.72 5.81
N GLU A 52 -5.06 3.90 5.98
CA GLU A 52 -6.44 4.39 6.08
C GLU A 52 -6.74 4.73 7.53
N GLN A 53 -7.17 5.97 7.77
CA GLN A 53 -7.59 6.38 9.10
C GLN A 53 -8.94 5.73 9.40
N VAL A 54 -8.95 4.76 10.32
CA VAL A 54 -10.20 4.20 10.85
C VAL A 54 -10.80 5.23 11.81
N LEU A 55 -11.84 5.93 11.36
CA LEU A 55 -12.67 6.78 12.21
C LEU A 55 -13.59 5.88 13.02
N SER A 56 -13.22 5.56 14.26
CA SER A 56 -14.10 4.85 15.20
C SER A 56 -14.39 5.74 16.40
N PRO A 57 -15.67 6.08 16.68
CA PRO A 57 -16.06 6.83 17.88
C PRO A 57 -15.86 6.04 19.20
N TYR A 58 -15.64 4.72 19.13
CA TYR A 58 -15.46 3.84 20.30
C TYR A 58 -14.01 3.48 20.60
N LEU A 59 -13.07 3.89 19.74
CA LEU A 59 -11.65 3.76 20.03
C LEU A 59 -11.19 5.08 20.66
N HIS A 60 -10.73 5.06 21.90
CA HIS A 60 -10.24 6.22 22.68
C HIS A 60 -8.94 6.85 22.12
N ARG A 61 -8.81 7.01 20.79
CA ARG A 61 -7.66 7.64 20.17
C ARG A 61 -8.08 9.00 19.59
N PRO A 62 -7.37 10.09 19.92
CA PRO A 62 -7.61 11.37 19.27
C PRO A 62 -7.36 11.25 17.76
N ILE A 63 -8.10 12.06 17.01
CA ILE A 63 -8.11 12.16 15.53
C ILE A 63 -6.75 12.58 14.91
N ASP A 64 -5.66 12.81 15.68
CA ASP A 64 -4.50 13.61 15.21
C ASP A 64 -3.11 13.10 15.76
N PRO A 65 -1.91 13.43 15.17
CA PRO A 65 -1.68 14.62 14.36
C PRO A 65 -0.74 14.68 13.13
N SER A 66 0.12 13.71 12.80
CA SER A 66 1.23 14.03 11.87
C SER A 66 1.02 13.65 10.40
N LEU A 67 -0.15 13.93 9.83
CA LEU A 67 -0.46 13.75 8.40
C LEU A 67 -0.66 12.29 7.94
N PRO A 68 -1.29 12.09 6.75
CA PRO A 68 -1.25 10.78 6.09
C PRO A 68 0.17 10.21 6.07
N ARG A 69 0.30 8.92 6.40
CA ARG A 69 1.57 8.19 6.44
C ARG A 69 1.55 7.08 5.39
N PRO A 70 2.71 6.71 4.82
CA PRO A 70 2.77 5.54 3.97
C PRO A 70 2.36 4.29 4.76
N MET A 71 1.56 3.42 4.15
CA MET A 71 1.24 2.11 4.70
C MET A 71 2.51 1.24 4.65
N ARG A 72 2.93 0.74 5.82
CA ARG A 72 4.21 0.04 5.99
C ARG A 72 3.99 -1.44 6.29
N PHE A 73 4.83 -2.28 5.71
CA PHE A 73 4.81 -3.72 5.88
C PHE A 73 6.17 -4.23 6.37
N PRO A 74 6.20 -5.26 7.22
CA PRO A 74 7.45 -5.82 7.74
C PRO A 74 8.24 -6.60 6.68
N SER A 75 7.57 -7.07 5.61
CA SER A 75 8.18 -7.86 4.54
C SER A 75 7.54 -7.54 3.19
N LYS A 76 8.28 -7.86 2.11
CA LYS A 76 7.78 -7.77 0.73
C LYS A 76 6.51 -8.61 0.55
N GLN A 77 6.54 -9.85 1.06
CA GLN A 77 5.41 -10.77 0.99
C GLN A 77 4.19 -10.24 1.72
N GLY A 78 4.36 -9.56 2.87
CA GLY A 78 3.26 -8.92 3.58
C GLY A 78 2.62 -7.79 2.77
N ALA A 79 3.44 -6.97 2.10
CA ALA A 79 2.95 -5.90 1.22
C ALA A 79 2.18 -6.48 0.01
N GLU A 80 2.73 -7.51 -0.64
CA GLU A 80 2.04 -8.21 -1.73
C GLU A 80 0.74 -8.86 -1.26
N GLY A 81 0.76 -9.54 -0.12
CA GLY A 81 -0.41 -10.19 0.47
C GLY A 81 -1.53 -9.18 0.72
N HIS A 82 -1.20 -8.02 1.30
CA HIS A 82 -2.17 -6.94 1.48
C HIS A 82 -2.68 -6.40 0.14
N ALA A 83 -1.79 -6.10 -0.81
CA ALA A 83 -2.20 -5.60 -2.12
C ALA A 83 -3.13 -6.58 -2.86
N ARG A 84 -2.92 -7.89 -2.69
CA ARG A 84 -3.84 -8.93 -3.20
C ARG A 84 -5.18 -8.92 -2.45
N SER A 85 -5.17 -8.81 -1.12
CA SER A 85 -6.41 -8.83 -0.32
C SER A 85 -7.32 -7.64 -0.61
N VAL A 86 -6.75 -6.47 -0.93
CA VAL A 86 -7.50 -5.28 -1.37
C VAL A 86 -7.68 -5.23 -2.89
N GLY A 87 -7.33 -6.31 -3.60
CA GLY A 87 -7.54 -6.47 -5.03
C GLY A 87 -6.63 -5.63 -5.93
N LEU A 88 -5.66 -4.88 -5.40
CA LEU A 88 -4.69 -4.06 -6.16
C LEU A 88 -3.71 -4.89 -6.99
N MET A 89 -3.44 -6.13 -6.58
CA MET A 89 -2.64 -7.10 -7.31
C MET A 89 -3.46 -8.37 -7.60
N PRO A 90 -3.13 -9.13 -8.66
CA PRO A 90 -3.76 -10.42 -8.93
C PRO A 90 -3.59 -11.38 -7.75
N ALA A 91 -4.65 -12.11 -7.43
CA ALA A 91 -4.62 -13.13 -6.39
C ALA A 91 -3.51 -14.16 -6.66
N GLN A 92 -2.85 -14.62 -5.59
CA GLN A 92 -1.88 -15.69 -5.71
C GLN A 92 -2.64 -17.01 -5.92
N THR A 93 -2.41 -17.63 -7.07
CA THR A 93 -3.06 -18.89 -7.45
C THR A 93 -2.12 -20.10 -7.38
N THR A 94 -0.82 -19.87 -7.17
CA THR A 94 0.20 -20.93 -7.13
C THR A 94 1.09 -20.76 -5.91
N TRP A 95 1.50 -21.90 -5.34
CA TRP A 95 2.40 -21.96 -4.20
C TRP A 95 3.55 -22.89 -4.55
N ARG A 96 4.79 -22.43 -4.29
CA ARG A 96 5.96 -23.28 -4.35
C ARG A 96 6.22 -23.80 -2.95
N VAL A 97 6.05 -25.09 -2.76
CA VAL A 97 6.43 -25.79 -1.52
C VAL A 97 7.84 -26.33 -1.71
N ARG A 98 8.72 -26.08 -0.74
CA ARG A 98 10.03 -26.74 -0.69
C ARG A 98 9.89 -27.90 0.29
N GLU A 99 9.86 -29.11 -0.23
CA GLU A 99 9.93 -30.32 0.58
C GLU A 99 11.36 -30.47 1.11
N SER A 100 11.47 -30.75 2.41
CA SER A 100 12.71 -30.98 3.16
C SER A 100 12.97 -32.46 3.34
#